data_AF-A0A1F6S366-F1
#
_entry.id   AF-A0A1F6S366-F1
#
_cell.length_a   1.000
_cell.length_b   1.000
_cell.length_c   1.000
_cell.angle_alpha   90.00
_cell.angle_beta   90.00
_cell.angle_gamma   90.00
#
_symmetry.space_group_name_H-M   'P 1'
#
loop_
_entity.id
_entity.type
_entity.pdbx_description
1 polymer ?
#
loop_
_entity_poly.entity_id
_entity_poly.type
_entity_poly.pdbx_seq_one_letter_code
_entity_poly.pdbx_strand_id
1 'polypeptide(L)'
;MAKVTPIDRPIDKEIKKIKDKQERTRYFIRLLQRERQNHLDIISNYKGFSPDEIEEAKKEISEFDDAIARAEEAIKIGDMMISEKLERKARLSGQKTTEIKIR
;
A
#
# COMPACT_ATOMS: atom_id res chain seq x y z
N MET A 1 -26.71 3.46 -17.62
CA MET A 1 -25.24 3.40 -17.58
C MET A 1 -24.68 4.81 -17.62
N ALA A 2 -24.03 5.29 -16.55
CA ALA A 2 -23.49 6.65 -16.50
C ALA A 2 -22.32 6.78 -17.50
N LYS A 3 -22.41 7.73 -18.45
CA LYS A 3 -21.34 8.00 -19.42
C LYS A 3 -20.14 8.58 -18.68
N VAL A 4 -19.02 7.85 -18.66
CA VAL A 4 -17.73 8.33 -18.13
C VAL A 4 -17.36 9.64 -18.84
N THR A 5 -17.28 10.74 -18.10
CA THR A 5 -17.01 12.04 -18.72
C THR A 5 -15.52 12.16 -19.07
N PRO A 6 -15.13 12.94 -20.09
CA PRO A 6 -13.72 13.12 -20.47
C PRO A 6 -12.81 13.61 -19.34
N ILE A 7 -13.39 14.27 -18.32
CA ILE A 7 -12.67 14.79 -17.13
C ILE A 7 -12.35 13.68 -16.11
N ASP A 8 -13.07 12.57 -16.12
CA ASP A 8 -12.86 11.46 -15.18
C ASP A 8 -11.62 10.62 -15.54
N ARG A 9 -11.27 10.56 -16.83
CA ARG A 9 -10.21 9.68 -17.34
C ARG A 9 -8.82 9.97 -16.75
N PRO A 10 -8.37 11.22 -16.55
CA PRO A 10 -7.10 11.50 -15.89
C PRO A 10 -7.07 11.05 -14.44
N ILE A 11 -8.13 11.31 -13.67
CA ILE A 11 -8.23 10.93 -12.24
C ILE A 11 -8.24 9.40 -12.10
N ASP A 12 -8.99 8.69 -12.96
CA ASP A 12 -9.03 7.23 -12.96
C ASP A 12 -7.66 6.61 -13.28
N LYS A 13 -6.88 7.23 -14.18
CA LYS A 13 -5.50 6.81 -14.45
C LYS A 13 -4.58 7.02 -13.25
N GLU A 14 -4.72 8.10 -12.51
CA GLU A 14 -3.95 8.34 -11.28
C GLU A 14 -4.30 7.33 -10.19
N ILE A 15 -5.59 7.10 -9.94
CA ILE A 15 -6.07 6.10 -8.98
C ILE A 15 -5.53 4.71 -9.34
N LYS A 16 -5.59 4.33 -10.63
CA LYS A 16 -5.03 3.05 -11.09
C LYS A 16 -3.53 2.94 -10.77
N LYS A 17 -2.74 3.98 -11.07
CA LYS A 17 -1.29 3.98 -10.77
C LYS A 17 -1.00 3.80 -9.27
N ILE A 18 -1.82 4.37 -8.40
CA ILE A 18 -1.69 4.20 -6.95
C ILE A 18 -1.99 2.74 -6.56
N LYS A 19 -3.10 2.18 -7.07
CA LYS A 19 -3.48 0.78 -6.82
C LYS A 19 -2.42 -0.21 -7.30
N ASP A 20 -1.87 -0.01 -8.51
CA ASP A 20 -0.81 -0.85 -9.07
C ASP A 20 0.49 -0.79 -8.23
N LYS A 21 0.77 0.35 -7.59
CA LYS A 21 1.88 0.48 -6.63
C LYS A 21 1.57 -0.27 -5.33
N GLN A 22 0.38 -0.07 -4.76
CA GLN A 22 -0.03 -0.75 -3.53
C GLN A 22 -0.07 -2.28 -3.70
N GLU A 23 -0.47 -2.79 -4.87
CA GLU A 23 -0.44 -4.23 -5.16
C GLU A 23 0.99 -4.79 -5.08
N ARG A 24 1.97 -4.09 -5.66
CA ARG A 24 3.38 -4.47 -5.55
C ARG A 24 3.89 -4.37 -4.12
N THR A 25 3.50 -3.34 -3.37
CA THR A 25 3.85 -3.22 -1.95
C THR A 25 3.28 -4.36 -1.12
N ARG A 26 2.02 -4.77 -1.36
CA ARG A 26 1.42 -5.94 -0.69
C ARG A 26 2.16 -7.24 -1.02
N TYR A 27 2.57 -7.40 -2.28
CA TYR A 27 3.42 -8.54 -2.65
C TYR A 27 4.75 -8.53 -1.89
N PHE A 28 5.41 -7.38 -1.80
CA PHE A 28 6.65 -7.24 -1.05
C PHE A 28 6.49 -7.54 0.44
N ILE A 29 5.43 -7.05 1.08
CA ILE A 29 5.10 -7.38 2.48
C ILE A 29 5.00 -8.89 2.69
N ARG A 30 4.31 -9.61 1.80
CA ARG A 30 4.20 -11.07 1.88
C ARG A 30 5.55 -11.78 1.80
N LEU A 31 6.48 -11.26 0.98
CA LEU A 31 7.85 -11.80 0.92
C LEU A 31 8.59 -11.56 2.24
N LEU A 32 8.53 -10.34 2.79
CA LEU A 32 9.18 -10.03 4.07
C LEU A 32 8.61 -10.87 5.22
N GLN A 33 7.28 -11.02 5.29
CA GLN A 33 6.63 -11.86 6.30
C GLN A 33 7.07 -13.31 6.21
N ARG A 34 7.27 -13.83 4.99
CA ARG A 34 7.77 -15.19 4.78
C ARG A 34 9.21 -15.33 5.27
N GLU A 35 10.11 -14.43 4.87
CA GLU A 35 11.50 -14.49 5.31
C GLU A 35 11.61 -14.33 6.82
N ARG A 36 10.89 -13.37 7.41
CA ARG A 36 10.78 -13.22 8.87
C ARG A 36 10.39 -14.53 9.56
N GLN A 37 9.39 -15.24 9.04
CA GLN A 37 8.98 -16.52 9.60
C GLN A 37 10.06 -17.60 9.45
N ASN A 38 10.75 -17.65 8.30
CA ASN A 38 11.87 -18.57 8.09
C ASN A 38 12.98 -18.36 9.15
N HIS A 39 13.36 -17.10 9.42
CA HIS A 39 14.36 -16.78 10.45
C HIS A 39 13.89 -17.20 11.85
N LEU A 40 12.61 -16.97 12.20
CA LEU A 40 12.03 -17.44 13.46
C LEU A 40 12.07 -18.97 13.60
N ASP A 41 11.74 -19.68 12.52
CA ASP A 41 11.74 -21.13 12.48
C ASP A 41 13.16 -21.70 12.65
N ILE A 42 14.16 -21.06 12.04
CA ILE A 42 15.58 -21.43 12.20
C ILE A 42 16.02 -21.30 13.66
N ILE A 43 15.77 -20.14 14.29
CA ILE A 43 16.12 -19.91 15.70
C ILE A 43 15.41 -20.91 16.63
N SER A 44 14.13 -21.18 16.38
CA SER A 44 13.32 -22.04 17.24
C SER A 44 13.71 -23.51 17.16
N ASN A 45 14.14 -23.98 15.98
CA ASN A 45 14.43 -25.40 15.74
C ASN A 45 15.90 -25.76 15.96
N TYR A 46 16.83 -24.80 15.86
CA TYR A 46 18.25 -25.09 15.95
C TYR A 46 18.76 -24.93 17.40
N LYS A 47 18.86 -26.05 18.11
CA LYS A 47 19.32 -26.11 19.51
C LYS A 47 20.82 -25.82 19.72
N GLY A 48 21.54 -25.46 18.67
CA GLY A 48 22.99 -25.24 18.68
C GLY A 48 23.42 -23.78 18.74
N PHE A 49 22.49 -22.83 18.70
CA PHE A 49 22.86 -21.41 18.74
C PHE A 49 23.32 -20.98 20.13
N SER A 50 24.40 -20.20 20.15
CA SER A 50 24.83 -19.42 21.31
C SER A 50 23.85 -18.26 21.60
N PRO A 51 23.87 -17.71 22.82
CA PRO A 51 23.06 -16.54 23.16
C PRO A 51 23.28 -15.35 22.22
N ASP A 52 24.53 -15.13 21.77
CA ASP A 52 24.90 -14.02 20.89
C ASP A 52 24.29 -14.19 19.48
N GLU A 53 24.33 -15.40 18.93
CA GLU A 53 23.69 -15.72 17.64
C GLU A 53 22.17 -15.56 17.70
N ILE A 54 21.55 -15.92 18.83
CA ILE A 54 20.11 -15.70 19.05
C ILE A 54 19.80 -14.20 19.12
N GLU A 55 20.66 -13.39 19.75
CA GLU A 55 20.49 -11.95 19.82
C GLU A 55 20.63 -11.30 18.43
N GLU A 56 21.62 -11.70 17.64
CA GLU A 56 21.83 -11.22 16.28
C GLU A 56 20.64 -11.55 15.39
N ALA A 57 20.16 -12.79 15.41
CA ALA A 57 19.00 -13.19 14.63
C ALA A 57 17.71 -12.48 15.06
N LYS A 58 17.56 -12.13 16.35
CA LYS A 58 16.45 -11.26 16.82
C LYS A 58 16.54 -9.84 16.26
N LYS A 59 17.74 -9.28 16.11
CA LYS A 59 17.94 -7.96 15.49
C LYS A 59 17.51 -8.01 14.02
N GLU A 60 17.90 -9.03 13.27
CA GLU A 60 17.46 -9.21 11.88
C GLU A 60 15.93 -9.32 11.77
N ILE A 61 15.28 -10.10 12.65
CA ILE A 61 13.82 -10.21 12.69
C ILE A 61 13.16 -8.84 12.94
N SER A 62 13.74 -8.03 13.83
CA SER A 62 13.25 -6.68 14.10
C SER A 62 13.35 -5.77 12.87
N GLU A 63 14.41 -5.91 12.06
CA GLU A 63 14.54 -5.14 10.82
C GLU A 63 13.45 -5.50 9.79
N PHE A 64 13.06 -6.78 9.73
CA PHE A 64 11.91 -7.21 8.92
C PHE A 64 10.61 -6.59 9.43
N ASP A 65 10.38 -6.58 10.74
CA ASP A 65 9.19 -5.97 11.36
C ASP A 65 9.10 -4.48 11.03
N ASP A 66 10.21 -3.73 11.13
CA ASP A 66 10.27 -2.32 10.75
C ASP A 66 10.01 -2.10 9.26
N ALA A 67 10.57 -2.95 8.39
CA ALA A 67 10.35 -2.87 6.95
C ALA A 67 8.89 -3.14 6.56
N ILE A 68 8.25 -4.12 7.20
CA ILE A 68 6.83 -4.44 7.02
C ILE A 68 5.98 -3.24 7.46
N ALA A 69 6.23 -2.69 8.66
CA ALA A 69 5.47 -1.56 9.19
C ALA A 69 5.54 -0.32 8.26
N ARG A 70 6.73 0.01 7.75
CA ARG A 70 6.90 1.11 6.77
C ARG A 70 6.13 0.85 5.47
N ALA A 71 6.12 -0.39 4.98
CA ALA A 71 5.41 -0.75 3.77
C ALA A 71 3.88 -0.70 3.96
N GLU A 72 3.38 -1.10 5.12
CA GLU A 72 1.97 -0.97 5.49
C GLU A 72 1.54 0.50 5.59
N GLU A 73 2.39 1.35 6.18
CA GLU A 73 2.12 2.79 6.25
C GLU A 73 2.06 3.42 4.84
N ALA A 74 2.94 3.02 3.94
CA ALA A 74 2.88 3.46 2.54
C ALA A 74 1.58 3.05 1.84
N ILE A 75 1.00 1.89 2.19
CA ILE A 75 -0.32 1.48 1.67
C ILE A 75 -1.40 2.41 2.20
N LYS A 76 -1.42 2.72 3.50
CA LYS A 76 -2.41 3.63 4.10
C LYS A 76 -2.37 5.03 3.47
N ILE A 77 -1.18 5.58 3.26
CA ILE A 77 -1.00 6.86 2.55
C ILE A 77 -1.61 6.77 1.14
N GLY A 78 -1.39 5.66 0.44
CA GLY A 78 -2.01 5.41 -0.87
C GLY A 78 -3.54 5.41 -0.82
N ASP A 79 -4.15 4.83 0.22
CA ASP A 79 -5.61 4.80 0.39
C ASP A 79 -6.18 6.19 0.66
N MET A 80 -5.48 7.02 1.45
CA MET A 80 -5.83 8.43 1.65
C MET A 80 -5.78 9.22 0.33
N MET A 81 -4.72 9.04 -0.45
CA MET A 81 -4.59 9.69 -1.77
C MET A 81 -5.71 9.29 -2.72
N ILE A 82 -6.12 8.02 -2.74
CA ILE A 82 -7.25 7.56 -3.56
C ILE A 82 -8.54 8.25 -3.11
N SER A 83 -8.77 8.33 -1.80
CA SER A 83 -9.95 8.96 -1.21
C SER A 83 -10.07 10.43 -1.62
N GLU A 84 -8.98 11.20 -1.48
CA GLU A 84 -8.94 12.60 -1.94
C GLU A 84 -9.25 12.75 -3.44
N LYS A 85 -8.75 11.83 -4.27
CA LYS A 85 -8.98 11.86 -5.73
C LYS A 85 -10.43 11.53 -6.07
N LEU A 86 -11.06 10.61 -5.35
CA LEU A 86 -12.48 10.29 -5.50
C LEU A 86 -13.36 11.48 -5.08
N GLU A 87 -13.03 12.16 -3.99
CA GLU A 87 -13.73 13.40 -3.59
C GLU A 87 -13.59 14.50 -4.63
N ARG A 88 -12.40 14.67 -5.20
CA ARG A 88 -12.17 15.63 -6.30
C ARG A 88 -13.00 15.28 -7.52
N LYS A 89 -13.09 13.99 -7.88
CA LYS A 89 -13.92 13.50 -8.99
C LYS A 89 -15.40 13.83 -8.77
N ALA A 90 -15.92 13.56 -7.56
CA ALA A 90 -17.31 13.86 -7.19
C ALA A 90 -17.61 15.36 -7.30
N ARG A 91 -16.72 16.23 -6.80
CA ARG A 91 -16.86 17.69 -6.91
C ARG A 91 -16.92 18.19 -8.36
N LEU A 92 -16.02 17.70 -9.22
CA LEU A 92 -15.98 18.07 -10.64
C LEU A 92 -17.21 17.60 -11.41
N SER A 93 -17.77 16.44 -11.05
CA SER A 93 -19.03 15.97 -11.60
C SER A 93 -20.23 16.81 -11.13
N GLY A 94 -20.21 17.30 -9.89
CA GLY A 94 -21.27 18.15 -9.33
C GLY A 94 -21.28 19.58 -9.91
N GLN A 95 -20.12 20.21 -10.05
CA GLN A 95 -20.01 21.59 -10.58
C GLN A 95 -20.44 21.74 -12.03
N LYS A 96 -20.32 20.70 -12.86
CA LYS A 96 -20.67 20.77 -14.29
C LYS A 96 -22.16 20.83 -14.59
N THR A 97 -23.03 20.52 -13.63
CA THR A 97 -24.48 20.56 -13.85
C THR A 97 -25.07 21.97 -13.76
N THR A 98 -24.35 22.95 -13.19
CA THR A 98 -24.88 24.28 -12.88
C THR A 98 -24.60 25.37 -13.94
N GLU A 99 -23.76 25.11 -14.94
CA GLU A 99 -23.31 26.12 -15.91
C GLU A 99 -23.65 25.81 -17.38
N ILE A 100 -24.76 25.11 -17.63
CA ILE A 100 -25.34 25.05 -18.98
C ILE A 100 -26.75 25.63 -18.95
N LYS A 101 -26.86 26.95 -18.71
CA LYS A 101 -27.99 27.72 -19.22
C LYS A 101 -27.59 28.27 -20.59
N ILE A 102 -28.09 27.58 -21.60
CA ILE A 102 -28.08 27.99 -23.00
C ILE A 102 -28.79 29.36 -23.10
N ARG A 103 -28.26 30.22 -23.97
CA ARG A 103 -28.82 31.53 -24.35
C ARG A 103 -30.29 31.45 -24.72
#